data_AF-A0A9D9P0Q9-F1
#
_entry.id   AF-A0A9D9P0Q9-F1
#
_cell.length_a   1.000
_cell.length_b   1.000
_cell.length_c   1.000
_cell.angle_alpha   90.00
_cell.angle_beta   90.00
_cell.angle_gamma   90.00
#
_symmetry.space_group_name_H-M   'P 1'
#
loop_
_entity.id
_entity.type
_entity.pdbx_description
1 polymer ?
#
loop_
_entity_poly.entity_id
_entity_poly.type
_entity_poly.pdbx_seq_one_letter_code
_entity_poly.pdbx_strand_id
1 'polypeptide(L)'
;MCERTRPFLHCVCAVLLLIMLPIQSVRAVSTLTVGQPATVMGTNGDGLNLRKGPGYDFTVIVVMPEGATVRVIGGPQRDARGNLWWNVQWGEKSGWALADYLAPSNDKNRPSSSFQMRASFRIFAHSLGLVGERTANGHVIQPNDFFVTLPCTCALSSRGGHEFQVLVEYKGRSLVLPVWDVGPWNVDDDFWNPPEVRRWKGLPQGVPAAQAAYFHGYNGGKDGWGRPVRSPAAMDIADGAFAALGMTQSDWVTVTFLWLVKDPPLPLPAPPQGYEEIVTVHPGERPPLDPVAAADPARYIYMPETGHNVPVFLHTAWQQGGGWQRYGLPISEFFREVGIDGTVRFVQYFERAVLLYDPASGNVSELPVGYYAAAPFEAWQPVELFPDSTDRLYFRETRHSLSNGFKAYWSANGGRAVFGLPITEEFRVDLPDGRWYIAQLFERARLEWWPDRIGQPDEITRGRIVAEIVAAQYP
;
A
#
# COMPACT_ATOMS: atom_id res chain seq x y z
N MET A 1 -44.06 -65.62 23.66
CA MET A 1 -43.07 -65.10 22.69
C MET A 1 -42.46 -63.87 23.32
N CYS A 2 -41.21 -64.02 23.75
CA CYS A 2 -40.61 -63.32 24.88
C CYS A 2 -39.95 -62.00 24.49
N GLU A 3 -39.91 -61.13 25.49
CA GLU A 3 -39.53 -59.73 25.50
C GLU A 3 -38.07 -59.40 25.13
N ARG A 4 -37.91 -58.16 24.69
CA ARG A 4 -36.66 -57.43 24.45
C ARG A 4 -35.79 -57.33 25.71
N THR A 5 -34.51 -57.63 25.57
CA THR A 5 -33.43 -57.00 26.34
C THR A 5 -32.20 -56.80 25.47
N ARG A 6 -31.67 -55.57 25.48
CA ARG A 6 -30.47 -55.10 24.77
C ARG A 6 -29.20 -55.59 25.50
N PRO A 7 -28.11 -55.92 24.79
CA PRO A 7 -26.78 -55.81 25.35
C PRO A 7 -26.07 -54.56 24.84
N PHE A 8 -25.43 -53.87 25.79
CA PHE A 8 -24.49 -52.78 25.63
C PHE A 8 -23.30 -53.22 24.78
N LEU A 9 -22.97 -52.47 23.72
CA LEU A 9 -21.65 -52.48 23.11
C LEU A 9 -21.06 -51.08 23.24
N HIS A 10 -19.98 -50.97 24.01
CA HIS A 10 -19.20 -49.76 24.19
C HIS A 10 -18.58 -49.37 22.86
N CYS A 11 -19.13 -48.33 22.21
CA CYS A 11 -18.48 -47.65 21.11
C CYS A 11 -17.53 -46.61 21.71
N VAL A 12 -16.23 -46.88 21.62
CA VAL A 12 -15.16 -45.95 21.98
C VAL A 12 -15.26 -44.75 21.04
N CYS A 13 -15.90 -43.67 21.50
CA CYS A 13 -15.82 -42.36 20.85
C CYS A 13 -14.41 -41.80 21.08
N ALA A 14 -13.52 -41.97 20.10
CA ALA A 14 -12.31 -41.17 20.01
C ALA A 14 -12.72 -39.74 19.67
N VAL A 15 -12.91 -38.91 20.70
CA VAL A 15 -13.00 -37.46 20.56
C VAL A 15 -11.62 -36.97 20.12
N LEU A 16 -11.45 -36.78 18.81
CA LEU A 16 -10.32 -36.03 18.27
C LEU A 16 -10.55 -34.56 18.64
N LEU A 17 -10.05 -34.17 19.81
CA LEU A 17 -9.96 -32.78 20.23
C LEU A 17 -8.97 -32.09 19.27
N LEU A 18 -9.47 -31.48 18.19
CA LEU A 18 -8.68 -30.57 17.37
C LEU A 18 -8.35 -29.36 18.26
N ILE A 19 -7.17 -29.42 18.88
CA ILE A 19 -6.57 -28.28 19.54
C ILE A 19 -6.25 -27.30 18.42
N MET A 20 -7.12 -26.30 18.23
CA MET A 20 -6.77 -25.08 17.51
C MET A 20 -5.64 -24.40 18.28
N LEU A 21 -4.40 -24.76 17.94
CA LEU A 21 -3.26 -23.93 18.28
C LEU A 21 -3.43 -22.63 17.49
N PRO A 22 -3.55 -21.46 18.15
CA PRO A 22 -3.51 -20.21 17.43
C PRO A 22 -2.18 -20.18 16.66
N ILE A 23 -2.25 -19.89 15.36
CA ILE A 23 -1.07 -19.57 14.55
C ILE A 23 -0.41 -18.39 15.25
N GLN A 24 0.64 -18.67 16.03
CA GLN A 24 1.44 -17.62 16.63
C GLN A 24 2.16 -16.95 15.48
N SER A 25 1.74 -15.73 15.17
CA SER A 25 2.52 -14.81 14.36
C SER A 25 3.89 -14.69 15.04
N VAL A 26 4.95 -15.15 14.38
CA VAL A 26 6.32 -14.88 14.83
C VAL A 26 6.56 -13.39 14.61
N ARG A 27 6.22 -12.58 15.62
CA ARG A 27 6.67 -11.19 15.72
C ARG A 27 8.02 -11.24 16.40
N ALA A 28 9.04 -10.67 15.78
CA ALA A 28 10.32 -10.44 16.41
C ALA A 28 10.09 -9.62 17.69
N VAL A 29 10.14 -10.28 18.85
CA VAL A 29 10.07 -9.63 20.15
C VAL A 29 11.41 -8.93 20.33
N SER A 30 11.42 -7.61 20.37
CA SER A 30 12.58 -6.84 20.83
C SER A 30 12.97 -7.32 22.24
N THR A 31 14.07 -8.05 22.39
CA THR A 31 14.51 -8.63 23.67
C THR A 31 15.23 -7.56 24.51
N LEU A 32 14.50 -6.53 24.94
CA LEU A 32 14.98 -5.63 25.98
C LEU A 32 14.80 -6.29 27.35
N THR A 33 15.74 -6.04 28.26
CA THR A 33 15.66 -6.49 29.65
C THR A 33 15.69 -5.30 30.60
N VAL A 34 14.98 -5.40 31.72
CA VAL A 34 14.98 -4.36 32.74
C VAL A 34 16.39 -4.20 33.32
N GLY A 35 16.86 -2.96 33.39
CA GLY A 35 18.20 -2.59 33.84
C GLY A 35 19.20 -2.33 32.71
N GLN A 36 18.87 -2.72 31.48
CA GLN A 36 19.73 -2.56 30.30
C GLN A 36 19.56 -1.16 29.66
N PRO A 37 20.64 -0.57 29.11
CA PRO A 37 20.50 0.58 28.23
C PRO A 37 19.84 0.19 26.90
N ALA A 38 19.02 1.10 26.39
CA ALA A 38 18.42 1.04 25.07
C ALA A 38 18.60 2.38 24.35
N THR A 39 18.57 2.35 23.03
CA THR A 39 18.69 3.55 22.19
C THR A 39 17.38 3.79 21.45
N VAL A 40 16.92 5.04 21.45
CA VAL A 40 15.78 5.49 20.64
C VAL A 40 16.17 5.42 19.17
N MET A 41 15.48 4.60 18.40
CA MET A 41 15.76 4.42 16.97
C MET A 41 14.48 4.34 16.14
N GLY A 42 14.57 4.63 14.85
CA GLY A 42 13.46 4.49 13.89
C GLY A 42 12.42 5.60 13.99
N THR A 43 12.69 6.68 14.75
CA THR A 43 11.78 7.82 14.87
C THR A 43 11.98 8.86 13.77
N ASN A 44 12.96 8.66 12.87
CA ASN A 44 13.21 9.53 11.72
C ASN A 44 13.42 11.00 12.10
N GLY A 45 14.03 11.25 13.27
CA GLY A 45 14.32 12.60 13.78
C GLY A 45 13.18 13.24 14.58
N ASP A 46 11.95 12.72 14.52
CA ASP A 46 10.81 13.22 15.30
C ASP A 46 10.98 12.97 16.80
N GLY A 47 11.79 11.98 17.16
CA GLY A 47 11.98 11.53 18.52
C GLY A 47 10.82 10.67 19.05
N LEU A 48 11.08 10.01 20.16
CA LEU A 48 10.17 9.08 20.80
C LEU A 48 9.47 9.75 21.98
N ASN A 49 8.14 9.80 21.92
CA ASN A 49 7.31 10.27 23.03
C ASN A 49 7.52 9.41 24.29
N LEU A 50 7.96 10.03 25.37
CA LEU A 50 7.95 9.46 26.73
C LEU A 50 6.64 9.87 27.42
N ARG A 51 5.79 8.91 27.78
CA ARG A 51 4.42 9.15 28.27
C ARG A 51 4.22 8.78 29.73
N LYS A 52 3.16 9.29 30.37
CA LYS A 52 2.81 8.94 31.76
C LYS A 52 2.34 7.49 31.94
N GLY A 53 1.85 6.83 30.89
CA GLY A 53 1.35 5.45 30.93
C GLY A 53 1.52 4.74 29.58
N PRO A 54 1.36 3.41 29.55
CA PRO A 54 1.53 2.59 28.35
C PRO A 54 0.32 2.71 27.42
N GLY A 55 0.39 3.67 26.50
CA GLY A 55 -0.66 3.87 25.49
C GLY A 55 -0.67 5.29 24.91
N TYR A 56 -1.31 5.44 23.76
CA TYR A 56 -1.39 6.71 23.04
C TYR A 56 -2.22 7.79 23.74
N ASP A 57 -3.15 7.40 24.61
CA ASP A 57 -4.07 8.32 25.31
C ASP A 57 -3.45 8.95 26.57
N PHE A 58 -2.27 8.48 26.98
CA PHE A 58 -1.54 9.05 28.11
C PHE A 58 -0.74 10.29 27.73
N THR A 59 -0.71 11.27 28.64
CA THR A 59 0.03 12.53 28.48
C THR A 59 1.50 12.30 28.14
N VAL A 60 2.00 13.03 27.13
CA VAL A 60 3.43 13.09 26.79
C VAL A 60 4.16 13.93 27.82
N ILE A 61 5.17 13.35 28.48
CA ILE A 61 6.06 14.01 29.45
C ILE A 61 7.13 14.80 28.71
N VAL A 62 7.75 14.17 27.69
CA VAL A 62 8.79 14.76 26.84
C VAL A 62 8.94 13.92 25.57
N VAL A 63 9.55 14.50 24.53
CA VAL A 63 9.99 13.77 23.33
C VAL A 63 11.50 13.55 23.42
N MET A 64 11.92 12.28 23.39
CA MET A 64 13.33 11.88 23.44
C MET A 64 13.88 11.87 22.02
N PRO A 65 14.97 12.57 21.68
CA PRO A 65 15.46 12.63 20.31
C PRO A 65 15.90 11.25 19.79
N GLU A 66 15.89 11.07 18.47
CA GLU A 66 16.51 9.91 17.82
C GLU A 66 17.98 9.78 18.28
N GLY A 67 18.43 8.55 18.54
CA GLY A 67 19.76 8.26 19.06
C GLY A 67 19.90 8.49 20.58
N ALA A 68 18.86 8.98 21.27
CA ALA A 68 18.89 9.11 22.72
C ALA A 68 19.07 7.75 23.41
N THR A 69 20.06 7.65 24.29
CA THR A 69 20.21 6.48 25.16
C THR A 69 19.31 6.62 26.39
N VAL A 70 18.48 5.61 26.62
CA VAL A 70 17.57 5.48 27.75
C VAL A 70 17.92 4.25 28.56
N ARG A 71 17.51 4.21 29.83
CA ARG A 71 17.62 3.01 30.67
C ARG A 71 16.26 2.34 30.78
N VAL A 72 16.17 1.06 30.44
CA VAL A 72 14.93 0.29 30.66
C VAL A 72 14.77 0.04 32.15
N ILE A 73 13.66 0.50 32.74
CA ILE A 73 13.40 0.42 34.18
C ILE A 73 12.12 -0.36 34.54
N GLY A 74 11.30 -0.73 33.56
CA GLY A 74 10.14 -1.60 33.76
C GLY A 74 9.42 -1.97 32.47
N GLY A 75 8.49 -2.93 32.53
CA GLY A 75 7.79 -3.48 31.36
C GLY A 75 8.33 -4.86 30.90
N PRO A 76 7.90 -5.35 29.72
CA PRO A 76 7.00 -4.67 28.79
C PRO A 76 5.54 -4.78 29.25
N GLN A 77 4.71 -3.79 28.91
CA GLN A 77 3.26 -3.85 29.05
C GLN A 77 2.57 -3.66 27.70
N ARG A 78 1.42 -4.32 27.50
CA ARG A 78 0.61 -4.15 26.30
C ARG A 78 -0.51 -3.15 26.55
N ASP A 79 -0.74 -2.26 25.59
CA ASP A 79 -1.94 -1.41 25.60
C ASP A 79 -3.18 -2.18 25.09
N ALA A 80 -4.34 -1.53 25.11
CA ALA A 80 -5.60 -2.10 24.62
C ALA A 80 -5.59 -2.45 23.12
N ARG A 81 -4.60 -1.94 22.36
CA ARG A 81 -4.42 -2.19 20.92
C ARG A 81 -3.32 -3.24 20.66
N GLY A 82 -2.74 -3.81 21.72
CA GLY A 82 -1.73 -4.85 21.64
C GLY A 82 -0.30 -4.36 21.40
N ASN A 83 -0.07 -3.04 21.36
CA ASN A 83 1.28 -2.49 21.19
C ASN A 83 2.09 -2.66 22.48
N LEU A 84 3.39 -2.91 22.33
CA LEU A 84 4.30 -3.11 23.47
C LEU A 84 4.90 -1.77 23.90
N TRP A 85 4.93 -1.54 25.21
CA TRP A 85 5.47 -0.34 25.82
C TRP A 85 6.49 -0.70 26.90
N TRP A 86 7.61 0.01 26.91
CA TRP A 86 8.64 -0.10 27.95
C TRP A 86 8.64 1.14 28.83
N ASN A 87 8.77 0.94 30.13
CA ASN A 87 9.05 2.03 31.04
C ASN A 87 10.56 2.30 31.00
N VAL A 88 10.93 3.52 30.62
CA VAL A 88 12.31 3.93 30.41
C VAL A 88 12.61 5.22 31.18
N GLN A 89 13.87 5.37 31.57
CA GLN A 89 14.42 6.56 32.17
C GLN A 89 15.35 7.26 31.19
N TRP A 90 15.13 8.56 30.98
CA TRP A 90 15.97 9.43 30.16
C TRP A 90 16.32 10.68 30.95
N GLY A 91 17.59 10.80 31.36
CA GLY A 91 18.01 11.80 32.33
C GLY A 91 17.25 11.64 33.66
N GLU A 92 16.66 12.73 34.15
CA GLU A 92 15.84 12.74 35.37
C GLU A 92 14.36 12.35 35.13
N LYS A 93 13.95 12.17 33.87
CA LYS A 93 12.56 11.88 33.50
C LYS A 93 12.36 10.37 33.32
N SER A 94 11.22 9.86 33.78
CA SER A 94 10.80 8.48 33.56
C SER A 94 9.38 8.43 33.01
N GLY A 95 9.10 7.41 32.20
CA GLY A 95 7.80 7.23 31.56
C GLY A 95 7.78 6.05 30.61
N TRP A 96 6.71 5.93 29.83
CA TRP A 96 6.46 4.82 28.91
C TRP A 96 6.73 5.23 27.47
N ALA A 97 7.49 4.42 26.76
CA ALA A 97 7.87 4.61 25.38
C ALA A 97 7.52 3.36 24.55
N LEU A 98 7.14 3.56 23.29
CA LEU A 98 6.74 2.47 22.40
C LEU A 98 7.95 1.58 22.08
N ALA A 99 7.77 0.26 22.22
CA ALA A 99 8.87 -0.71 22.13
C ALA A 99 9.52 -0.75 20.75
N ASP A 100 8.74 -0.51 19.69
CA ASP A 100 9.21 -0.57 18.30
C ASP A 100 10.32 0.44 18.00
N TYR A 101 10.48 1.46 18.85
CA TYR A 101 11.49 2.50 18.72
C TYR A 101 12.62 2.40 19.76
N LEU A 102 12.79 1.25 20.42
CA LEU A 102 13.85 1.02 21.42
C LEU A 102 14.68 -0.23 21.09
N ALA A 103 16.01 -0.08 21.02
CA ALA A 103 16.93 -1.17 20.70
C ALA A 103 18.05 -1.34 21.77
N PRO A 104 18.54 -2.56 22.07
CA PRO A 104 19.70 -2.80 22.92
C PRO A 104 20.95 -2.00 22.51
N SER A 105 21.63 -1.34 23.45
CA SER A 105 22.86 -0.57 23.13
C SER A 105 24.14 -1.42 22.96
N ASN A 106 24.08 -2.76 23.11
CA ASN A 106 25.26 -3.64 23.24
C ASN A 106 25.44 -4.74 22.18
N ASP A 107 24.77 -4.67 21.03
CA ASP A 107 24.93 -5.71 20.00
C ASP A 107 26.03 -5.36 18.98
N LYS A 108 27.22 -5.93 19.21
CA LYS A 108 28.24 -6.19 18.16
C LYS A 108 27.85 -7.35 17.23
N ASN A 109 26.76 -8.03 17.51
CA ASN A 109 26.08 -8.94 16.60
C ASN A 109 24.74 -8.30 16.25
N ARG A 110 24.77 -7.37 15.30
CA ARG A 110 23.59 -6.85 14.60
C ARG A 110 22.76 -8.07 14.19
N PRO A 111 21.55 -8.32 14.74
CA PRO A 111 20.54 -8.85 13.87
C PRO A 111 20.43 -7.78 12.78
N SER A 112 20.67 -8.14 11.52
CA SER A 112 20.09 -7.36 10.44
C SER A 112 18.61 -7.26 10.78
N SER A 113 18.19 -6.09 11.27
CA SER A 113 16.78 -5.73 11.25
C SER A 113 16.40 -5.92 9.79
N SER A 114 15.71 -7.02 9.51
CA SER A 114 15.19 -7.33 8.20
C SER A 114 14.48 -6.08 7.72
N PHE A 115 14.93 -5.57 6.58
CA PHE A 115 14.66 -4.26 5.98
C PHE A 115 15.59 -3.13 6.44
N GLN A 116 16.71 -3.03 5.71
CA GLN A 116 17.62 -1.89 5.67
C GLN A 116 16.82 -0.58 5.66
N MET A 117 17.20 0.36 6.54
CA MET A 117 16.76 1.76 6.60
C MET A 117 15.74 2.10 5.52
N ARG A 118 14.48 1.81 5.82
CA ARG A 118 13.36 2.39 5.09
C ARG A 118 13.65 3.89 5.08
N ALA A 119 13.99 4.44 3.92
CA ALA A 119 14.09 5.88 3.73
C ALA A 119 12.68 6.48 3.74
N SER A 120 11.94 6.13 4.79
CA SER A 120 10.54 6.39 5.03
C SER A 120 10.50 7.53 6.02
N PHE A 121 9.88 8.62 5.62
CA PHE A 121 9.77 9.81 6.43
C PHE A 121 8.31 10.21 6.51
N ARG A 122 7.91 10.74 7.67
CA ARG A 122 6.57 11.26 7.86
C ARG A 122 6.56 12.73 7.48
N ILE A 123 5.84 13.06 6.41
CA ILE A 123 5.79 14.43 5.88
C ILE A 123 4.35 14.89 5.70
N PHE A 124 4.13 16.20 5.74
CA PHE A 124 2.83 16.78 5.45
C PHE A 124 2.68 16.95 3.93
N ALA A 125 1.53 16.52 3.39
CA ALA A 125 1.26 16.57 1.96
C ALA A 125 -0.04 17.31 1.62
N HIS A 126 -0.02 18.09 0.55
CA HIS A 126 -1.19 18.75 -0.03
C HIS A 126 -1.70 18.03 -1.27
N SER A 127 -2.94 18.35 -1.66
CA SER A 127 -3.37 18.14 -3.04
C SER A 127 -2.74 19.21 -3.92
N LEU A 128 -2.19 18.81 -5.06
CA LEU A 128 -1.52 19.72 -5.99
C LEU A 128 -2.47 20.77 -6.55
N GLY A 129 -3.63 20.36 -7.07
CA GLY A 129 -4.68 21.26 -7.54
C GLY A 129 -4.33 22.11 -8.78
N LEU A 130 -3.40 21.64 -9.63
CA LEU A 130 -2.88 22.38 -10.79
C LEU A 130 -3.24 21.73 -12.15
N VAL A 131 -4.42 21.12 -12.27
CA VAL A 131 -4.88 20.53 -13.54
C VAL A 131 -4.85 21.58 -14.67
N GLY A 132 -4.27 21.20 -15.81
CA GLY A 132 -4.06 22.06 -16.97
C GLY A 132 -2.70 22.78 -16.99
N GLU A 133 -2.00 22.89 -15.86
CA GLU A 133 -0.67 23.46 -15.79
C GLU A 133 0.40 22.48 -16.29
N ARG A 134 1.63 23.00 -16.48
CA ARG A 134 2.77 22.20 -16.93
C ARG A 134 3.73 21.93 -15.77
N THR A 135 4.03 20.65 -15.52
CA THR A 135 5.03 20.23 -14.53
C THR A 135 6.46 20.57 -14.97
N ALA A 136 7.42 20.55 -14.04
CA ALA A 136 8.83 20.76 -14.32
C ALA A 136 9.43 19.78 -15.34
N ASN A 137 8.93 18.53 -15.42
CA ASN A 137 9.37 17.58 -16.44
C ASN A 137 8.66 17.75 -17.80
N GLY A 138 7.72 18.70 -17.92
CA GLY A 138 7.05 19.04 -19.17
C GLY A 138 5.76 18.28 -19.45
N HIS A 139 5.24 17.50 -18.50
CA HIS A 139 3.89 16.94 -18.54
C HIS A 139 2.83 18.04 -18.38
N VAL A 140 1.69 17.90 -19.06
CA VAL A 140 0.53 18.79 -18.87
C VAL A 140 -0.44 18.05 -17.97
N ILE A 141 -0.68 18.58 -16.78
CA ILE A 141 -1.42 17.91 -15.73
C ILE A 141 -2.85 17.64 -16.21
N GLN A 142 -3.24 16.37 -16.21
CA GLN A 142 -4.59 15.92 -16.55
C GLN A 142 -5.40 15.69 -15.27
N PRO A 143 -6.75 15.75 -15.35
CA PRO A 143 -7.59 15.26 -14.28
C PRO A 143 -7.28 13.80 -13.95
N ASN A 144 -7.21 13.47 -12.66
CA ASN A 144 -6.89 12.13 -12.14
C ASN A 144 -5.46 11.64 -12.40
N ASP A 145 -4.48 12.54 -12.43
CA ASP A 145 -3.08 12.17 -12.59
C ASP A 145 -2.50 11.47 -11.34
N PHE A 146 -1.48 10.63 -11.55
CA PHE A 146 -0.82 9.83 -10.51
C PHE A 146 0.68 10.15 -10.43
N PHE A 147 1.03 11.29 -9.82
CA PHE A 147 2.41 11.67 -9.51
C PHE A 147 2.50 12.47 -8.21
N VAL A 148 3.72 12.69 -7.74
CA VAL A 148 4.03 13.60 -6.64
C VAL A 148 5.02 14.69 -7.05
N THR A 149 5.13 15.71 -6.22
CA THR A 149 6.16 16.75 -6.34
C THR A 149 7.15 16.60 -5.19
N LEU A 150 8.44 16.85 -5.44
CA LEU A 150 9.42 16.94 -4.35
C LEU A 150 10.22 18.24 -4.44
N PRO A 151 10.68 18.79 -3.31
CA PRO A 151 11.37 20.08 -3.26
C PRO A 151 12.84 19.96 -3.70
N CYS A 152 13.12 19.22 -4.77
CA CYS A 152 14.45 19.16 -5.39
C CYS A 152 14.35 18.73 -6.87
N THR A 153 15.00 19.47 -7.76
CA THR A 153 15.24 19.02 -9.14
C THR A 153 16.10 17.75 -9.22
N CYS A 154 16.88 17.48 -8.18
CA CYS A 154 17.74 16.30 -8.09
C CYS A 154 16.99 14.96 -8.02
N ALA A 155 15.69 14.98 -7.75
CA ALA A 155 14.81 13.81 -7.74
C ALA A 155 13.68 13.94 -8.77
N LEU A 156 13.88 14.71 -9.84
CA LEU A 156 12.89 14.89 -10.90
C LEU A 156 13.03 13.80 -11.97
N SER A 157 11.97 13.04 -12.23
CA SER A 157 11.93 12.05 -13.31
C SER A 157 11.76 12.71 -14.67
N SER A 158 12.18 12.03 -15.74
CA SER A 158 11.96 12.50 -17.11
C SER A 158 10.47 12.54 -17.46
N ARG A 159 10.11 13.12 -18.62
CA ARG A 159 8.70 13.21 -19.02
C ARG A 159 8.12 11.82 -19.28
N GLY A 160 7.14 11.41 -18.47
CA GLY A 160 6.61 10.04 -18.47
C GLY A 160 7.59 9.03 -17.85
N GLY A 161 8.64 9.50 -17.19
CA GLY A 161 9.68 8.69 -16.57
C GLY A 161 9.37 8.32 -15.12
N HIS A 162 10.13 7.35 -14.63
CA HIS A 162 9.99 6.70 -13.32
C HIS A 162 11.32 6.59 -12.59
N GLU A 163 12.34 7.37 -12.98
CA GLU A 163 13.69 7.31 -12.41
C GLU A 163 13.70 7.59 -10.90
N PHE A 164 12.80 8.47 -10.45
CA PHE A 164 12.52 8.73 -9.04
C PHE A 164 11.07 8.44 -8.72
N GLN A 165 10.89 7.53 -7.77
CA GLN A 165 9.59 7.12 -7.27
C GLN A 165 9.57 7.11 -5.75
N VAL A 166 8.39 7.34 -5.21
CA VAL A 166 8.12 7.21 -3.78
C VAL A 166 6.96 6.27 -3.54
N LEU A 167 7.03 5.48 -2.47
CA LEU A 167 5.85 4.84 -1.89
C LEU A 167 5.22 5.81 -0.90
N VAL A 168 3.99 6.22 -1.16
CA VAL A 168 3.17 7.00 -0.24
C VAL A 168 2.20 6.07 0.46
N GLU A 169 2.15 6.11 1.80
CA GLU A 169 1.24 5.34 2.63
C GLU A 169 0.34 6.28 3.45
N TYR A 170 -0.98 6.05 3.41
CA TYR A 170 -1.98 6.82 4.13
C TYR A 170 -3.13 5.93 4.60
N LYS A 171 -3.37 5.87 5.92
CA LYS A 171 -4.50 5.18 6.56
C LYS A 171 -4.79 3.76 6.01
N GLY A 172 -3.74 2.98 5.72
CA GLY A 172 -3.84 1.61 5.24
C GLY A 172 -3.90 1.46 3.71
N ARG A 173 -3.88 2.57 2.96
CA ARG A 173 -3.69 2.58 1.51
C ARG A 173 -2.24 2.96 1.17
N SER A 174 -1.75 2.49 0.03
CA SER A 174 -0.42 2.83 -0.43
C SER A 174 -0.34 2.90 -1.97
N LEU A 175 0.49 3.82 -2.48
CA LEU A 175 0.73 4.01 -3.92
C LEU A 175 2.22 4.25 -4.17
N VAL A 176 2.75 3.66 -5.24
CA VAL A 176 4.06 4.04 -5.78
C VAL A 176 3.85 5.09 -6.86
N LEU A 177 4.41 6.29 -6.65
CA LEU A 177 4.18 7.46 -7.49
C LEU A 177 5.51 8.01 -8.02
N PRO A 178 5.61 8.31 -9.33
CA PRO A 178 6.76 9.00 -9.88
C PRO A 178 6.79 10.47 -9.44
N VAL A 179 7.99 11.04 -9.43
CA VAL A 179 8.22 12.45 -9.12
C VAL A 179 8.28 13.25 -10.43
N TRP A 180 7.21 13.97 -10.77
CA TRP A 180 7.10 14.67 -12.07
C TRP A 180 7.23 16.19 -11.97
N ASP A 181 7.22 16.75 -10.76
CA ASP A 181 7.31 18.19 -10.56
C ASP A 181 8.16 18.56 -9.33
N VAL A 182 8.53 19.83 -9.24
CA VAL A 182 9.39 20.38 -8.19
C VAL A 182 8.62 21.30 -7.26
N GLY A 183 8.58 20.95 -5.98
CA GLY A 183 7.86 21.68 -4.94
C GLY A 183 7.34 20.75 -3.85
N PRO A 184 6.63 21.26 -2.84
CA PRO A 184 6.24 22.65 -2.62
C PRO A 184 7.27 23.44 -1.80
N TRP A 185 7.51 24.70 -2.18
CA TRP A 185 8.47 25.62 -1.52
C TRP A 185 9.88 25.02 -1.41
N ASN A 186 10.87 25.81 -0.97
CA ASN A 186 12.25 25.33 -0.73
C ASN A 186 12.79 24.32 -1.76
N VAL A 187 12.69 24.63 -3.07
CA VAL A 187 12.98 23.71 -4.20
C VAL A 187 14.43 23.20 -4.29
N ASP A 188 15.23 23.49 -3.27
CA ASP A 188 16.59 23.02 -3.02
C ASP A 188 16.66 22.32 -1.63
N ASP A 189 15.63 21.57 -1.25
CA ASP A 189 15.51 20.87 0.02
C ASP A 189 15.36 19.36 -0.16
N ASP A 190 16.50 18.69 -0.31
CA ASP A 190 16.63 17.24 -0.35
C ASP A 190 16.57 16.63 1.06
N PHE A 191 15.48 16.85 1.79
CA PHE A 191 15.38 16.49 3.22
C PHE A 191 15.56 15.00 3.51
N TRP A 192 15.41 14.14 2.50
CA TRP A 192 15.71 12.71 2.57
C TRP A 192 17.20 12.40 2.69
N ASN A 193 18.08 13.34 2.38
CA ASN A 193 19.52 13.19 2.54
C ASN A 193 19.99 13.51 3.96
N PRO A 194 21.10 12.89 4.41
CA PRO A 194 21.68 13.18 5.72
C PRO A 194 22.02 14.67 5.91
N PRO A 195 21.98 15.20 7.15
CA PRO A 195 22.23 16.62 7.45
C PRO A 195 23.58 17.14 6.95
N GLU A 196 24.55 16.24 6.77
CA GLU A 196 25.92 16.55 6.38
C GLU A 196 26.02 17.00 4.91
N VAL A 197 25.10 16.56 4.06
CA VAL A 197 25.16 16.79 2.60
C VAL A 197 24.05 17.71 2.08
N ARG A 198 22.95 17.88 2.82
CA ARG A 198 21.84 18.76 2.41
C ARG A 198 22.16 20.25 2.59
N ARG A 199 21.50 21.11 1.80
CA ARG A 199 21.64 22.58 1.87
C ARG A 199 21.29 23.14 3.26
N TRP A 200 20.17 22.67 3.81
CA TRP A 200 19.62 23.13 5.09
C TRP A 200 20.27 22.42 6.27
N LYS A 201 21.50 22.82 6.59
CA LYS A 201 22.28 22.26 7.69
C LYS A 201 21.57 22.46 9.04
N GLY A 202 21.76 21.50 9.95
CA GLY A 202 21.23 21.54 11.31
C GLY A 202 19.80 21.02 11.46
N LEU A 203 19.16 20.56 10.38
CA LEU A 203 17.92 19.81 10.44
C LEU A 203 18.22 18.30 10.38
N PRO A 204 17.56 17.46 11.19
CA PRO A 204 17.65 16.01 11.06
C PRO A 204 17.26 15.55 9.65
N GLN A 205 17.82 14.40 9.22
CA GLN A 205 17.35 13.72 8.01
C GLN A 205 15.86 13.40 8.17
N GLY A 206 15.09 13.62 7.10
CA GLY A 206 13.65 13.41 7.11
C GLY A 206 12.82 14.61 7.51
N VAL A 207 13.45 15.68 8.01
CA VAL A 207 12.74 16.91 8.44
C VAL A 207 12.81 17.95 7.33
N PRO A 208 11.70 18.26 6.64
CA PRO A 208 11.65 19.33 5.64
C PRO A 208 11.89 20.70 6.27
N ALA A 209 12.60 21.57 5.56
CA ALA A 209 12.87 22.93 6.00
C ALA A 209 11.58 23.75 6.13
N ALA A 210 10.58 23.50 5.29
CA ALA A 210 9.26 24.14 5.39
C ALA A 210 8.53 23.72 6.69
N GLN A 211 8.56 22.43 7.03
CA GLN A 211 8.02 21.92 8.29
C GLN A 211 8.69 22.55 9.50
N ALA A 212 10.03 22.60 9.52
CA ALA A 212 10.78 23.21 10.61
C ALA A 212 10.54 24.73 10.72
N ALA A 213 10.41 25.43 9.59
CA ALA A 213 10.09 26.85 9.58
C ALA A 213 8.68 27.11 10.15
N TYR A 214 7.70 26.30 9.76
CA TYR A 214 6.32 26.42 10.20
C TYR A 214 6.13 26.16 11.70
N PHE A 215 6.68 25.07 12.22
CA PHE A 215 6.46 24.68 13.63
C PHE A 215 7.46 25.28 14.61
N HIS A 216 8.69 25.56 14.18
CA HIS A 216 9.79 25.89 15.07
C HIS A 216 10.48 27.21 14.72
N GLY A 217 9.95 27.96 13.74
CA GLY A 217 10.54 29.23 13.32
C GLY A 217 11.94 29.07 12.73
N TYR A 218 12.31 27.88 12.24
CA TYR A 218 13.56 27.69 11.52
C TYR A 218 13.69 28.70 10.38
N ASN A 219 14.89 29.22 10.17
CA ASN A 219 15.14 30.32 9.23
C ASN A 219 14.22 31.56 9.47
N GLY A 220 13.86 31.83 10.73
CA GLY A 220 12.95 32.92 11.08
C GLY A 220 11.51 32.71 10.59
N GLY A 221 11.10 31.46 10.38
CA GLY A 221 9.78 31.11 9.84
C GLY A 221 9.64 31.37 8.34
N LYS A 222 10.76 31.42 7.61
CA LYS A 222 10.82 31.76 6.18
C LYS A 222 11.39 30.64 5.33
N ASP A 223 10.97 30.62 4.06
CA ASP A 223 11.50 29.73 3.04
C ASP A 223 12.87 30.21 2.52
N GLY A 224 13.46 29.46 1.57
CA GLY A 224 14.74 29.77 0.92
C GLY A 224 14.75 31.08 0.12
N TRP A 225 13.58 31.65 -0.13
CA TRP A 225 13.38 32.93 -0.82
C TRP A 225 13.01 34.07 0.15
N GLY A 226 13.04 33.82 1.46
CA GLY A 226 12.71 34.80 2.50
C GLY A 226 11.22 35.07 2.67
N ARG A 227 10.34 34.28 2.04
CA ARG A 227 8.89 34.39 2.17
C ARG A 227 8.41 33.67 3.43
N PRO A 228 7.40 34.19 4.16
CA PRO A 228 6.84 33.50 5.32
C PRO A 228 6.26 32.14 4.95
N VAL A 229 6.65 31.09 5.68
CA VAL A 229 6.12 29.74 5.50
C VAL A 229 4.76 29.65 6.20
N ARG A 230 3.72 29.31 5.42
CA ARG A 230 2.33 29.21 5.90
C ARG A 230 1.81 27.77 5.98
N SER A 231 2.61 26.81 5.54
CA SER A 231 2.28 25.39 5.56
C SER A 231 3.54 24.58 5.81
N PRO A 232 3.46 23.47 6.57
CA PRO A 232 4.57 22.55 6.76
C PRO A 232 4.77 21.58 5.57
N ALA A 233 3.99 21.70 4.50
CA ALA A 233 4.01 20.74 3.40
C ALA A 233 5.39 20.62 2.74
N ALA A 234 5.73 19.38 2.40
CA ALA A 234 6.99 19.01 1.77
C ALA A 234 6.81 18.15 0.52
N MET A 235 5.56 17.87 0.14
CA MET A 235 5.18 17.15 -1.07
C MET A 235 3.76 17.56 -1.45
N ASP A 236 3.49 17.73 -2.74
CA ASP A 236 2.14 17.80 -3.28
C ASP A 236 1.85 16.50 -4.03
N ILE A 237 0.59 16.06 -3.99
CA ILE A 237 0.12 14.83 -4.63
C ILE A 237 -0.92 15.21 -5.68
N ALA A 238 -0.78 14.69 -6.91
CA ALA A 238 -1.76 14.86 -7.96
C ALA A 238 -3.15 14.35 -7.55
N ASP A 239 -4.21 14.90 -8.13
CA ASP A 239 -5.59 14.71 -7.69
C ASP A 239 -6.04 13.24 -7.71
N GLY A 240 -5.69 12.48 -8.75
CA GLY A 240 -5.98 11.05 -8.86
C GLY A 240 -5.32 10.24 -7.75
N ALA A 241 -4.01 10.43 -7.55
CA ALA A 241 -3.27 9.79 -6.47
C ALA A 241 -3.78 10.18 -5.07
N PHE A 242 -4.14 11.46 -4.86
CA PHE A 242 -4.67 11.95 -3.59
C PHE A 242 -6.00 11.27 -3.24
N ALA A 243 -6.92 11.16 -4.21
CA ALA A 243 -8.20 10.48 -4.06
C ALA A 243 -8.02 8.96 -3.85
N ALA A 244 -7.15 8.31 -4.63
CA ALA A 244 -6.84 6.89 -4.50
C ALA A 244 -6.27 6.53 -3.12
N LEU A 245 -5.39 7.38 -2.56
CA LEU A 245 -4.92 7.27 -1.17
C LEU A 245 -6.04 7.46 -0.14
N GLY A 246 -7.23 7.92 -0.53
CA GLY A 246 -8.35 8.18 0.37
C GLY A 246 -8.19 9.47 1.17
N MET A 247 -7.35 10.40 0.67
CA MET A 247 -7.17 11.70 1.29
C MET A 247 -8.32 12.62 0.89
N THR A 248 -8.91 13.30 1.87
CA THR A 248 -9.97 14.30 1.66
C THR A 248 -9.55 15.71 2.06
N GLN A 249 -8.41 15.83 2.72
CA GLN A 249 -7.77 17.06 3.14
C GLN A 249 -6.27 16.81 3.27
N SER A 250 -5.50 17.88 3.33
CA SER A 250 -4.05 17.80 3.56
C SER A 250 -3.77 17.20 4.92
N ASP A 251 -2.82 16.27 4.97
CA ASP A 251 -2.54 15.48 6.16
C ASP A 251 -1.11 14.93 6.11
N TRP A 252 -0.69 14.32 7.20
CA TRP A 252 0.56 13.60 7.29
C TRP A 252 0.48 12.25 6.58
N VAL A 253 1.47 11.99 5.74
CA VAL A 253 1.67 10.72 5.02
C VAL A 253 3.03 10.13 5.38
N THR A 254 3.18 8.82 5.26
CA THR A 254 4.50 8.17 5.31
C THR A 254 4.99 8.02 3.87
N VAL A 255 6.20 8.49 3.58
CA VAL A 255 6.77 8.50 2.24
C VAL A 255 8.10 7.79 2.25
N THR A 256 8.21 6.71 1.46
CA THR A 256 9.46 5.97 1.28
C THR A 256 10.10 6.33 -0.05
N PHE A 257 11.33 6.83 -0.01
CA PHE A 257 12.10 7.18 -1.19
C PHE A 257 12.76 5.94 -1.79
N LEU A 258 12.25 5.46 -2.93
CA LEU A 258 12.60 4.13 -3.44
C LEU A 258 14.05 4.03 -3.89
N TRP A 259 14.63 5.12 -4.38
CA TRP A 259 16.05 5.18 -4.75
C TRP A 259 17.02 5.13 -3.55
N LEU A 260 16.50 5.27 -2.32
CA LEU A 260 17.26 5.12 -1.09
C LEU A 260 17.00 3.77 -0.40
N VAL A 261 16.01 3.01 -0.86
CA VAL A 261 15.77 1.65 -0.39
C VAL A 261 16.92 0.80 -0.88
N LYS A 262 17.63 0.20 0.07
CA LYS A 262 18.67 -0.77 -0.25
C LYS A 262 18.04 -2.15 -0.44
N ASP A 263 18.69 -2.99 -1.24
CA ASP A 263 18.17 -4.27 -1.72
C ASP A 263 17.53 -5.14 -0.62
N PRO A 264 16.46 -5.88 -0.96
CA PRO A 264 15.87 -6.85 -0.03
C PRO A 264 16.93 -7.83 0.48
N PRO A 265 16.74 -8.40 1.69
CA PRO A 265 17.67 -9.39 2.22
C PRO A 265 17.77 -10.58 1.25
N LEU A 266 19.01 -10.89 0.84
CA LEU A 266 19.35 -12.07 0.06
C LEU A 266 19.63 -13.25 1.00
N PRO A 267 19.27 -14.50 0.63
CA PRO A 267 18.60 -14.87 -0.63
C PRO A 267 17.09 -14.64 -0.60
N LEU A 268 16.52 -14.26 -1.76
CA LEU A 268 15.07 -14.19 -1.95
C LEU A 268 14.44 -15.60 -2.01
N PRO A 269 13.15 -15.75 -1.68
CA PRO A 269 12.39 -16.98 -1.95
C PRO A 269 12.60 -17.46 -3.39
N ALA A 270 12.81 -18.77 -3.52
CA ALA A 270 13.01 -19.41 -4.82
C ALA A 270 11.73 -19.30 -5.68
N PRO A 271 11.86 -19.11 -7.00
CA PRO A 271 10.74 -19.26 -7.92
C PRO A 271 10.09 -20.64 -7.86
N PRO A 272 8.86 -20.79 -8.41
CA PRO A 272 8.26 -22.10 -8.60
C PRO A 272 9.20 -23.03 -9.39
N GLN A 273 9.22 -24.31 -9.02
CA GLN A 273 10.07 -25.30 -9.69
C GLN A 273 9.77 -25.36 -11.19
N GLY A 274 10.80 -25.28 -12.01
CA GLY A 274 10.69 -25.25 -13.46
C GLY A 274 10.29 -23.88 -14.02
N TYR A 275 10.37 -22.81 -13.23
CA TYR A 275 10.17 -21.41 -13.64
C TYR A 275 11.29 -20.53 -13.05
N GLU A 276 12.49 -21.06 -12.91
CA GLU A 276 13.64 -20.36 -12.33
C GLU A 276 14.12 -19.19 -13.21
N GLU A 277 13.72 -19.16 -14.48
CA GLU A 277 14.09 -18.12 -15.44
C GLU A 277 13.28 -16.81 -15.31
N ILE A 278 12.24 -16.78 -14.47
CA ILE A 278 11.37 -15.61 -14.38
C ILE A 278 12.12 -14.37 -13.89
N VAL A 279 11.75 -13.22 -14.44
CA VAL A 279 12.34 -11.93 -14.09
C VAL A 279 12.00 -11.59 -12.63
N THR A 280 12.97 -10.99 -11.94
CA THR A 280 12.73 -10.37 -10.63
C THR A 280 12.58 -8.87 -10.83
N VAL A 281 11.47 -8.31 -10.35
CA VAL A 281 11.14 -6.89 -10.42
C VAL A 281 11.25 -6.32 -9.02
N HIS A 282 12.18 -5.39 -8.84
CA HIS A 282 12.41 -4.65 -7.60
C HIS A 282 11.49 -3.42 -7.51
N PRO A 283 11.32 -2.83 -6.32
CA PRO A 283 10.52 -1.62 -6.17
C PRO A 283 10.94 -0.50 -7.13
N GLY A 284 10.00 -0.03 -7.94
CA GLY A 284 10.21 1.03 -8.92
C GLY A 284 10.71 0.56 -10.29
N GLU A 285 11.00 -0.73 -10.46
CA GLU A 285 11.31 -1.27 -11.79
C GLU A 285 10.04 -1.51 -12.61
N ARG A 286 10.14 -1.31 -13.93
CA ARG A 286 9.04 -1.59 -14.86
C ARG A 286 8.79 -3.10 -14.92
N PRO A 287 7.54 -3.58 -14.75
CA PRO A 287 7.19 -4.98 -14.95
C PRO A 287 7.45 -5.46 -16.39
N PRO A 288 7.53 -6.79 -16.64
CA PRO A 288 7.75 -7.34 -17.98
C PRO A 288 6.46 -7.28 -18.82
N LEU A 289 6.17 -6.09 -19.33
CA LEU A 289 4.95 -5.76 -20.10
C LEU A 289 5.11 -5.96 -21.61
N ASP A 290 6.33 -6.14 -22.10
CA ASP A 290 6.59 -6.26 -23.53
C ASP A 290 6.25 -7.69 -24.02
N PRO A 291 5.56 -7.86 -25.17
CA PRO A 291 5.25 -9.18 -25.72
C PRO A 291 6.52 -9.98 -26.00
N VAL A 292 6.45 -11.30 -25.82
CA VAL A 292 7.57 -12.21 -26.07
C VAL A 292 7.14 -13.37 -26.99
N ALA A 293 8.12 -14.08 -27.53
CA ALA A 293 7.84 -15.26 -28.36
C ALA A 293 7.20 -16.38 -27.52
N ALA A 294 6.47 -17.30 -28.18
CA ALA A 294 5.93 -18.48 -27.53
C ALA A 294 7.05 -19.28 -26.83
N ALA A 295 6.87 -19.54 -25.54
CA ALA A 295 7.79 -20.31 -24.72
C ALA A 295 7.53 -21.82 -24.83
N ASP A 296 8.27 -22.62 -24.05
CA ASP A 296 8.11 -24.07 -24.00
C ASP A 296 6.65 -24.46 -23.66
N PRO A 297 5.93 -25.14 -24.59
CA PRO A 297 4.51 -25.46 -24.42
C PRO A 297 4.25 -26.48 -23.31
N ALA A 298 5.28 -27.17 -22.80
CA ALA A 298 5.13 -28.01 -21.62
C ALA A 298 4.98 -27.20 -20.32
N ARG A 299 5.42 -25.94 -20.32
CA ARG A 299 5.44 -25.05 -19.15
C ARG A 299 4.54 -23.83 -19.32
N TYR A 300 4.30 -23.38 -20.54
CA TYR A 300 3.56 -22.16 -20.81
C TYR A 300 2.45 -22.36 -21.84
N ILE A 301 1.37 -21.61 -21.67
CA ILE A 301 0.33 -21.41 -22.67
C ILE A 301 0.55 -20.03 -23.28
N TYR A 302 0.78 -19.99 -24.59
CA TYR A 302 0.96 -18.75 -25.34
C TYR A 302 -0.40 -18.18 -25.78
N MET A 303 -0.62 -16.89 -25.52
CA MET A 303 -1.82 -16.15 -25.94
C MET A 303 -1.49 -15.26 -27.13
N PRO A 304 -1.75 -15.68 -28.38
CA PRO A 304 -1.33 -14.93 -29.58
C PRO A 304 -2.00 -13.56 -29.70
N GLU A 305 -3.17 -13.37 -29.11
CA GLU A 305 -3.92 -12.10 -29.13
C GLU A 305 -3.17 -10.97 -28.42
N THR A 306 -2.36 -11.29 -27.40
CA THR A 306 -1.57 -10.30 -26.64
C THR A 306 -0.07 -10.53 -26.73
N GLY A 307 0.36 -11.69 -27.24
CA GLY A 307 1.76 -12.05 -27.38
C GLY A 307 2.44 -12.39 -26.05
N HIS A 308 1.69 -12.85 -25.06
CA HIS A 308 2.20 -13.18 -23.72
C HIS A 308 2.06 -14.66 -23.37
N ASN A 309 2.95 -15.15 -22.51
CA ASN A 309 2.92 -16.53 -22.00
C ASN A 309 2.36 -16.59 -20.58
N VAL A 310 1.50 -17.57 -20.32
CA VAL A 310 0.96 -17.86 -18.98
C VAL A 310 1.46 -19.23 -18.53
N PRO A 311 2.09 -19.36 -17.35
CA PRO A 311 2.45 -20.67 -16.79
C PRO A 311 1.25 -21.62 -16.78
N VAL A 312 1.43 -22.90 -17.12
CA VAL A 312 0.33 -23.88 -17.23
C VAL A 312 -0.49 -23.98 -15.94
N PHE A 313 0.15 -23.92 -14.77
CA PHE A 313 -0.54 -23.95 -13.48
C PHE A 313 -1.41 -22.70 -13.27
N LEU A 314 -0.91 -21.53 -13.66
CA LEU A 314 -1.63 -20.27 -13.50
C LEU A 314 -2.76 -20.15 -14.52
N HIS A 315 -2.53 -20.61 -15.76
CA HIS A 315 -3.55 -20.70 -16.80
C HIS A 315 -4.69 -21.63 -16.38
N THR A 316 -4.39 -22.76 -15.73
CA THR A 316 -5.41 -23.68 -15.19
C THR A 316 -6.30 -22.97 -14.17
N ALA A 317 -5.70 -22.23 -13.22
CA ALA A 317 -6.45 -21.43 -12.26
C ALA A 317 -7.24 -20.28 -12.91
N TRP A 318 -6.66 -19.63 -13.93
CA TRP A 318 -7.32 -18.60 -14.71
C TRP A 318 -8.58 -19.14 -15.41
N GLN A 319 -8.48 -20.29 -16.09
CA GLN A 319 -9.63 -20.93 -16.75
C GLN A 319 -10.73 -21.30 -15.75
N GLN A 320 -10.36 -21.94 -14.64
CA GLN A 320 -11.31 -22.36 -13.60
C GLN A 320 -11.97 -21.18 -12.88
N GLY A 321 -11.26 -20.05 -12.76
CA GLY A 321 -11.74 -18.87 -12.06
C GLY A 321 -12.70 -17.99 -12.86
N GLY A 322 -12.95 -18.30 -14.14
CA GLY A 322 -13.82 -17.52 -15.03
C GLY A 322 -13.12 -16.98 -16.27
N GLY A 323 -11.86 -17.34 -16.50
CA GLY A 323 -11.12 -17.06 -17.72
C GLY A 323 -11.10 -15.58 -18.11
N TRP A 324 -11.20 -15.33 -19.42
CA TRP A 324 -11.09 -13.99 -19.98
C TRP A 324 -12.24 -13.07 -19.54
N GLN A 325 -13.43 -13.61 -19.25
CA GLN A 325 -14.56 -12.81 -18.79
C GLN A 325 -14.29 -12.18 -17.42
N ARG A 326 -13.61 -12.89 -16.51
CA ARG A 326 -13.27 -12.37 -15.18
C ARG A 326 -11.95 -11.61 -15.16
N TYR A 327 -10.91 -12.21 -15.71
CA TYR A 327 -9.53 -11.74 -15.57
C TYR A 327 -9.02 -11.00 -16.81
N GLY A 328 -9.60 -11.26 -17.98
CA GLY A 328 -9.07 -10.79 -19.27
C GLY A 328 -7.87 -11.58 -19.76
N LEU A 329 -7.29 -11.13 -20.86
CA LEU A 329 -6.08 -11.71 -21.44
C LEU A 329 -4.82 -11.25 -20.69
N PRO A 330 -3.71 -12.02 -20.72
CA PRO A 330 -2.46 -11.60 -20.08
C PRO A 330 -1.86 -10.38 -20.79
N ILE A 331 -1.31 -9.45 -20.01
CA ILE A 331 -0.65 -8.22 -20.48
C ILE A 331 0.77 -8.04 -19.90
N SER A 332 1.28 -9.10 -19.27
CA SER A 332 2.66 -9.20 -18.80
C SER A 332 3.08 -10.67 -18.84
N GLU A 333 4.38 -10.92 -18.76
CA GLU A 333 4.88 -12.25 -18.39
C GLU A 333 4.65 -12.53 -16.89
N PHE A 334 4.85 -13.78 -16.46
CA PHE A 334 4.85 -14.14 -15.04
C PHE A 334 6.21 -13.82 -14.41
N PHE A 335 6.21 -13.13 -13.27
CA PHE A 335 7.44 -12.60 -12.66
C PHE A 335 7.42 -12.65 -11.14
N ARG A 336 8.60 -12.46 -10.54
CA ARG A 336 8.81 -12.33 -9.10
C ARG A 336 8.85 -10.85 -8.74
N GLU A 337 7.86 -10.36 -8.02
CA GLU A 337 7.82 -8.99 -7.49
C GLU A 337 8.42 -8.95 -6.09
N VAL A 338 9.32 -8.01 -5.84
CA VAL A 338 9.85 -7.71 -4.51
C VAL A 338 9.22 -6.41 -4.02
N GLY A 339 8.52 -6.48 -2.88
CA GLY A 339 8.00 -5.33 -2.16
C GLY A 339 9.09 -4.56 -1.41
N ILE A 340 8.77 -3.33 -1.03
CA ILE A 340 9.66 -2.43 -0.25
C ILE A 340 9.89 -2.96 1.17
N ASP A 341 8.92 -3.72 1.67
CA ASP A 341 8.99 -4.49 2.91
C ASP A 341 9.61 -5.88 2.70
N GLY A 342 10.24 -6.10 1.54
CA GLY A 342 10.76 -7.37 1.01
C GLY A 342 9.84 -8.56 1.09
N THR A 343 8.53 -8.30 1.14
CA THR A 343 7.59 -9.32 0.71
C THR A 343 7.92 -9.70 -0.72
N VAL A 344 7.83 -10.99 -1.02
CA VAL A 344 8.03 -11.49 -2.38
C VAL A 344 6.72 -12.09 -2.85
N ARG A 345 6.25 -11.63 -4.01
CA ARG A 345 5.04 -12.12 -4.66
C ARG A 345 5.43 -12.71 -6.01
N PHE A 346 4.68 -13.70 -6.46
CA PHE A 346 4.77 -14.21 -7.82
C PHE A 346 3.51 -13.80 -8.56
N VAL A 347 3.68 -13.05 -9.64
CA VAL A 347 2.63 -12.17 -10.16
C VAL A 347 2.54 -12.27 -11.66
N GLN A 348 1.33 -12.20 -12.20
CA GLN A 348 1.10 -11.89 -13.62
C GLN A 348 -0.09 -10.95 -13.77
N TYR A 349 0.04 -9.99 -14.66
CA TYR A 349 -1.00 -9.01 -14.95
C TYR A 349 -1.88 -9.51 -16.11
N PHE A 350 -3.19 -9.39 -15.92
CA PHE A 350 -4.21 -9.60 -16.94
C PHE A 350 -5.03 -8.32 -17.10
N GLU A 351 -5.75 -8.15 -18.20
CA GLU A 351 -6.46 -6.89 -18.51
C GLU A 351 -7.38 -6.39 -17.39
N ARG A 352 -7.99 -7.30 -16.60
CA ARG A 352 -9.00 -6.97 -15.58
C ARG A 352 -8.56 -7.31 -14.15
N ALA A 353 -7.46 -8.03 -13.97
CA ALA A 353 -7.00 -8.48 -12.65
C ALA A 353 -5.50 -8.75 -12.61
N VAL A 354 -4.91 -8.61 -11.44
CA VAL A 354 -3.55 -9.08 -11.15
C VAL A 354 -3.66 -10.36 -10.36
N LEU A 355 -3.08 -11.45 -10.88
CA LEU A 355 -3.08 -12.75 -10.21
C LEU A 355 -1.78 -12.94 -9.43
N LEU A 356 -1.93 -13.31 -8.17
CA LEU A 356 -0.87 -13.65 -7.23
C LEU A 356 -0.83 -15.16 -7.04
N TYR A 357 0.33 -15.77 -7.22
CA TYR A 357 0.60 -17.17 -6.96
C TYR A 357 1.41 -17.35 -5.68
N ASP A 358 0.97 -18.25 -4.80
CA ASP A 358 1.72 -18.70 -3.64
C ASP A 358 2.35 -20.07 -3.93
N PRO A 359 3.67 -20.17 -4.13
CA PRO A 359 4.33 -21.45 -4.42
C PRO A 359 4.25 -22.46 -3.28
N ALA A 360 4.06 -22.02 -2.03
CA ALA A 360 4.02 -22.92 -0.89
C ALA A 360 2.69 -23.68 -0.80
N SER A 361 1.58 -23.02 -1.16
CA SER A 361 0.24 -23.60 -1.11
C SER A 361 -0.34 -23.97 -2.48
N GLY A 362 0.24 -23.46 -3.57
CA GLY A 362 -0.33 -23.53 -4.91
C GLY A 362 -1.55 -22.62 -5.12
N ASN A 363 -1.88 -21.77 -4.14
CA ASN A 363 -3.06 -20.92 -4.23
C ASN A 363 -2.85 -19.76 -5.21
N VAL A 364 -3.92 -19.42 -5.93
CA VAL A 364 -4.01 -18.23 -6.77
C VAL A 364 -5.04 -17.27 -6.17
N SER A 365 -4.67 -16.01 -6.04
CA SER A 365 -5.53 -14.94 -5.51
C SER A 365 -5.43 -13.68 -6.36
N GLU A 366 -6.36 -12.75 -6.19
CA GLU A 366 -6.38 -11.47 -6.91
C GLU A 366 -5.87 -10.34 -6.02
N LEU A 367 -5.02 -9.48 -6.58
CA LEU A 367 -4.64 -8.22 -5.92
C LEU A 367 -5.84 -7.25 -5.86
N PRO A 368 -6.02 -6.49 -4.77
CA PRO A 368 -7.01 -5.42 -4.67
C PRO A 368 -6.75 -4.20 -5.59
N VAL A 369 -6.95 -4.38 -6.90
CA VAL A 369 -6.63 -3.39 -7.93
C VAL A 369 -7.57 -2.16 -7.96
N GLY A 370 -8.73 -2.21 -7.31
CA GLY A 370 -9.72 -1.13 -7.35
C GLY A 370 -9.21 0.20 -6.80
N TYR A 371 -8.36 0.15 -5.76
CA TYR A 371 -7.81 1.34 -5.11
C TYR A 371 -6.85 2.13 -5.99
N TYR A 372 -6.39 1.54 -7.08
CA TYR A 372 -5.45 2.15 -8.02
C TYR A 372 -6.15 2.77 -9.23
N ALA A 373 -7.47 2.58 -9.38
CA ALA A 373 -8.21 3.13 -10.49
C ALA A 373 -8.72 4.54 -10.21
N ALA A 374 -8.78 5.35 -11.27
CA ALA A 374 -9.34 6.69 -11.22
C ALA A 374 -10.87 6.65 -11.05
N ALA A 375 -11.38 7.55 -10.19
CA ALA A 375 -12.80 7.87 -10.07
C ALA A 375 -12.95 9.31 -9.53
N PRO A 376 -14.08 10.00 -9.83
CA PRO A 376 -14.34 11.34 -9.31
C PRO A 376 -14.26 11.40 -7.79
N PHE A 377 -13.80 12.53 -7.25
CA PHE A 377 -13.64 12.74 -5.81
C PHE A 377 -14.92 12.44 -5.01
N GLU A 378 -16.08 12.80 -5.55
CA GLU A 378 -17.38 12.58 -4.95
C GLU A 378 -17.70 11.09 -4.80
N ALA A 379 -17.27 10.27 -5.76
CA ALA A 379 -17.49 8.83 -5.73
C ALA A 379 -16.73 8.16 -4.57
N TRP A 380 -15.56 8.72 -4.19
CA TRP A 380 -14.78 8.24 -3.05
C TRP A 380 -15.32 8.68 -1.69
N GLN A 381 -16.32 9.57 -1.64
CA GLN A 381 -16.84 10.05 -0.36
C GLN A 381 -17.71 8.98 0.31
N PRO A 382 -17.56 8.78 1.64
CA PRO A 382 -18.41 7.86 2.36
C PRO A 382 -19.85 8.38 2.38
N VAL A 383 -20.82 7.48 2.23
CA VAL A 383 -22.25 7.83 2.33
C VAL A 383 -22.77 7.68 3.75
N GLU A 384 -23.90 8.33 4.03
CA GLU A 384 -24.60 8.15 5.29
C GLU A 384 -25.15 6.72 5.41
N LEU A 385 -25.13 6.19 6.62
CA LEU A 385 -25.69 4.88 6.92
C LEU A 385 -27.19 4.86 6.62
N PHE A 386 -27.63 3.86 5.86
CA PHE A 386 -29.05 3.59 5.60
C PHE A 386 -29.34 2.08 5.74
N PRO A 387 -30.61 1.69 6.02
CA PRO A 387 -30.97 0.28 6.15
C PRO A 387 -30.93 -0.45 4.81
N ASP A 388 -30.43 -1.69 4.83
CA ASP A 388 -30.45 -2.57 3.67
C ASP A 388 -31.88 -2.81 3.17
N SER A 389 -32.03 -2.97 1.86
CA SER A 389 -33.30 -3.22 1.18
C SER A 389 -33.12 -4.18 0.01
N THR A 390 -34.22 -4.51 -0.68
CA THR A 390 -34.20 -5.31 -1.91
C THR A 390 -33.32 -4.69 -2.99
N ASP A 391 -33.21 -3.36 -3.02
CA ASP A 391 -32.53 -2.66 -4.11
C ASP A 391 -31.19 -2.06 -3.68
N ARG A 392 -30.93 -1.93 -2.37
CA ARG A 392 -29.71 -1.29 -1.85
C ARG A 392 -29.06 -2.06 -0.71
N LEU A 393 -27.73 -2.08 -0.67
CA LEU A 393 -26.92 -2.60 0.44
C LEU A 393 -25.93 -1.55 0.90
N TYR A 394 -25.76 -1.38 2.20
CA TYR A 394 -24.74 -0.52 2.79
C TYR A 394 -23.63 -1.35 3.45
N PHE A 395 -22.37 -1.02 3.15
CA PHE A 395 -21.20 -1.71 3.71
C PHE A 395 -20.54 -0.85 4.78
N ARG A 396 -20.60 -1.29 6.04
CA ARG A 396 -20.05 -0.52 7.18
C ARG A 396 -18.54 -0.39 7.13
N GLU A 397 -17.86 -1.38 6.58
CA GLU A 397 -16.40 -1.45 6.51
C GLU A 397 -15.80 -0.39 5.60
N THR A 398 -16.43 -0.16 4.44
CA THR A 398 -15.96 0.84 3.45
C THR A 398 -16.77 2.13 3.48
N ARG A 399 -17.95 2.13 4.12
CA ARG A 399 -18.93 3.22 4.12
C ARG A 399 -19.44 3.60 2.72
N HIS A 400 -19.52 2.59 1.86
CA HIS A 400 -20.08 2.70 0.51
C HIS A 400 -21.28 1.78 0.32
N SER A 401 -22.01 1.98 -0.77
CA SER A 401 -23.22 1.24 -1.05
C SER A 401 -23.25 0.55 -2.40
N LEU A 402 -24.11 -0.46 -2.53
CA LEU A 402 -24.51 -1.02 -3.82
C LEU A 402 -25.97 -0.74 -4.07
N SER A 403 -26.32 -0.43 -5.32
CA SER A 403 -27.69 -0.18 -5.74
C SER A 403 -28.06 -1.00 -6.98
N ASN A 404 -29.34 -1.37 -7.09
CA ASN A 404 -30.00 -1.90 -8.28
C ASN A 404 -29.17 -2.94 -9.07
N GLY A 405 -28.80 -2.60 -10.32
CA GLY A 405 -28.14 -3.51 -11.27
C GLY A 405 -26.78 -4.01 -10.78
N PHE A 406 -25.93 -3.13 -10.24
CA PHE A 406 -24.65 -3.56 -9.68
C PHE A 406 -24.81 -4.42 -8.44
N LYS A 407 -25.79 -4.14 -7.57
CA LYS A 407 -26.13 -5.04 -6.47
C LYS A 407 -26.50 -6.44 -6.99
N ALA A 408 -27.43 -6.51 -7.95
CA ALA A 408 -27.89 -7.77 -8.51
C ALA A 408 -26.75 -8.55 -9.17
N TYR A 409 -25.94 -7.88 -9.99
CA TYR A 409 -24.79 -8.47 -10.67
C TYR A 409 -23.74 -8.97 -9.68
N TRP A 410 -23.37 -8.15 -8.69
CA TRP A 410 -22.41 -8.51 -7.64
C TRP A 410 -22.88 -9.76 -6.89
N SER A 411 -24.14 -9.79 -6.46
CA SER A 411 -24.72 -10.94 -5.74
C SER A 411 -24.75 -12.21 -6.59
N ALA A 412 -25.11 -12.10 -7.87
CA ALA A 412 -25.19 -13.26 -8.78
C ALA A 412 -23.81 -13.82 -9.16
N ASN A 413 -22.76 -13.00 -9.14
CA ASN A 413 -21.43 -13.36 -9.66
C ASN A 413 -20.39 -13.59 -8.53
N GLY A 414 -20.83 -14.08 -7.36
CA GLY A 414 -19.95 -14.50 -6.26
C GLY A 414 -19.63 -13.43 -5.21
N GLY A 415 -20.21 -12.24 -5.35
CA GLY A 415 -20.20 -11.17 -4.34
C GLY A 415 -18.83 -10.86 -3.78
N ARG A 416 -18.73 -10.78 -2.45
CA ARG A 416 -17.51 -10.35 -1.73
C ARG A 416 -16.30 -11.23 -2.08
N ALA A 417 -16.50 -12.52 -2.31
CA ALA A 417 -15.43 -13.45 -2.66
C ALA A 417 -14.86 -13.18 -4.06
N VAL A 418 -15.62 -12.55 -4.97
CA VAL A 418 -15.23 -12.33 -6.37
C VAL A 418 -14.95 -10.86 -6.72
N PHE A 419 -15.59 -9.90 -6.09
CA PHE A 419 -15.34 -8.46 -6.31
C PHE A 419 -14.68 -7.76 -5.13
N GLY A 420 -14.85 -8.30 -3.92
CA GLY A 420 -14.58 -7.57 -2.68
C GLY A 420 -15.72 -6.61 -2.35
N LEU A 421 -15.43 -5.66 -1.46
CA LEU A 421 -16.36 -4.60 -1.06
C LEU A 421 -16.37 -3.45 -2.08
N PRO A 422 -17.50 -2.71 -2.23
CA PRO A 422 -17.49 -1.46 -2.97
C PRO A 422 -16.64 -0.42 -2.22
N ILE A 423 -15.87 0.35 -2.97
CA ILE A 423 -14.94 1.37 -2.44
C ILE A 423 -15.21 2.76 -3.00
N THR A 424 -16.21 2.89 -3.88
CA THR A 424 -16.80 4.13 -4.34
C THR A 424 -18.32 4.00 -4.42
N GLU A 425 -19.04 5.10 -4.54
CA GLU A 425 -20.39 5.10 -5.13
C GLU A 425 -20.33 4.96 -6.67
N GLU A 426 -21.49 4.80 -7.29
CA GLU A 426 -21.64 4.78 -8.74
C GLU A 426 -21.32 6.16 -9.35
N PHE A 427 -20.56 6.18 -10.45
CA PHE A 427 -20.18 7.42 -11.15
C PHE A 427 -20.22 7.24 -12.66
N ARG A 428 -20.39 8.35 -13.39
CA ARG A 428 -20.40 8.37 -14.86
C ARG A 428 -18.98 8.47 -15.40
N VAL A 429 -18.69 7.73 -16.47
CA VAL A 429 -17.50 7.89 -17.29
C VAL A 429 -17.91 8.21 -18.72
N ASP A 430 -17.39 9.32 -19.24
CA ASP A 430 -17.57 9.74 -20.64
C ASP A 430 -16.32 9.37 -21.45
N LEU A 431 -16.53 8.76 -22.61
CA LEU A 431 -15.46 8.32 -23.52
C LEU A 431 -15.24 9.33 -24.66
N PRO A 432 -14.02 9.39 -25.24
CA PRO A 432 -13.71 10.30 -26.33
C PRO A 432 -14.57 10.13 -27.59
N ASP A 433 -15.13 8.93 -27.80
CA ASP A 433 -16.01 8.60 -28.92
C ASP A 433 -17.48 9.02 -28.68
N GLY A 434 -17.77 9.67 -27.56
CA GLY A 434 -19.11 10.11 -27.17
C GLY A 434 -19.97 9.03 -26.50
N ARG A 435 -19.45 7.80 -26.36
CA ARG A 435 -20.09 6.77 -25.53
C ARG A 435 -19.85 7.07 -24.05
N TRP A 436 -20.66 6.44 -23.20
CA TRP A 436 -20.54 6.60 -21.76
C TRP A 436 -21.06 5.35 -21.05
N TYR A 437 -20.59 5.14 -19.82
CA TYR A 437 -21.06 4.08 -18.94
C TYR A 437 -21.15 4.59 -17.50
N ILE A 438 -21.93 3.89 -16.68
CA ILE A 438 -21.87 4.05 -15.22
C ILE A 438 -20.87 3.04 -14.69
N ALA A 439 -20.02 3.45 -13.75
CA ALA A 439 -18.99 2.63 -13.17
C ALA A 439 -19.11 2.61 -11.65
N GLN A 440 -18.63 1.53 -11.04
CA GLN A 440 -18.36 1.49 -9.61
C GLN A 440 -17.11 0.67 -9.35
N LEU A 441 -16.26 1.17 -8.45
CA LEU A 441 -15.04 0.49 -8.03
C LEU A 441 -15.31 -0.40 -6.82
N PHE A 442 -14.71 -1.58 -6.86
CA PHE A 442 -14.67 -2.57 -5.80
C PHE A 442 -13.21 -2.90 -5.51
N GLU A 443 -12.91 -3.46 -4.34
CA GLU A 443 -11.53 -3.82 -3.97
C GLU A 443 -10.76 -4.53 -5.09
N ARG A 444 -11.39 -5.45 -5.83
CA ARG A 444 -10.72 -6.27 -6.86
C ARG A 444 -11.33 -6.15 -8.26
N ALA A 445 -12.17 -5.15 -8.52
CA ALA A 445 -12.82 -5.00 -9.83
C ALA A 445 -13.37 -3.60 -10.06
N ARG A 446 -13.65 -3.29 -11.33
CA ARG A 446 -14.61 -2.26 -11.72
C ARG A 446 -15.78 -2.92 -12.42
N LEU A 447 -17.01 -2.59 -12.01
CA LEU A 447 -18.21 -2.91 -12.79
C LEU A 447 -18.59 -1.71 -13.65
N GLU A 448 -19.08 -1.99 -14.85
CA GLU A 448 -19.46 -1.01 -15.86
C GLU A 448 -20.84 -1.36 -16.39
N TRP A 449 -21.79 -0.45 -16.28
CA TRP A 449 -23.11 -0.58 -16.87
C TRP A 449 -23.19 0.27 -18.14
N TRP A 450 -23.57 -0.38 -19.25
CA TRP A 450 -23.56 0.20 -20.57
C TRP A 450 -24.99 0.50 -21.07
N PRO A 451 -25.36 1.78 -21.23
CA PRO A 451 -26.72 2.18 -21.63
C PRO A 451 -27.09 1.74 -23.05
N ASP A 452 -26.10 1.55 -23.93
CA ASP A 452 -26.27 1.01 -25.29
C ASP A 452 -26.44 -0.53 -25.32
N ARG A 453 -26.39 -1.18 -24.14
CA ARG A 453 -26.46 -2.64 -23.97
C ARG A 453 -27.61 -3.11 -23.09
N ILE A 454 -28.58 -2.24 -22.77
CA ILE A 454 -29.71 -2.59 -21.91
C ILE A 454 -30.42 -3.86 -22.41
N GLY A 455 -30.61 -4.84 -21.53
CA GLY A 455 -31.22 -6.13 -21.81
C GLY A 455 -30.32 -7.14 -22.51
N GLN A 456 -29.05 -6.81 -22.80
CA GLN A 456 -28.07 -7.73 -23.37
C GLN A 456 -27.27 -8.43 -22.25
N PRO A 457 -26.68 -9.62 -22.51
CA PRO A 457 -25.86 -10.32 -21.51
C PRO A 457 -24.65 -9.53 -21.01
N ASP A 458 -24.18 -8.57 -21.81
CA ASP A 458 -23.07 -7.65 -21.54
C ASP A 458 -23.55 -6.25 -21.12
N GLU A 459 -24.80 -6.11 -20.63
CA GLU A 459 -25.29 -4.86 -20.03
C GLU A 459 -24.39 -4.39 -18.87
N ILE A 460 -23.92 -5.33 -18.05
CA ILE A 460 -22.94 -5.08 -16.99
C ILE A 460 -21.68 -5.91 -17.25
N THR A 461 -20.55 -5.24 -17.39
CA THR A 461 -19.24 -5.86 -17.64
C THR A 461 -18.25 -5.59 -16.52
N ARG A 462 -17.19 -6.41 -16.47
CA ARG A 462 -15.97 -6.09 -15.73
C ARG A 462 -15.06 -5.23 -16.60
N GLY A 463 -14.69 -4.07 -16.09
CA GLY A 463 -13.78 -3.14 -16.74
C GLY A 463 -12.36 -3.67 -16.87
N ARG A 464 -11.62 -3.17 -17.86
CA ARG A 464 -10.21 -3.49 -18.11
C ARG A 464 -9.27 -2.69 -17.20
N ILE A 465 -9.58 -2.70 -15.91
CA ILE A 465 -9.01 -1.82 -14.89
C ILE A 465 -7.48 -1.89 -14.84
N VAL A 466 -6.90 -3.09 -14.95
CA VAL A 466 -5.45 -3.27 -14.88
C VAL A 466 -4.78 -2.81 -16.18
N ALA A 467 -5.37 -3.08 -17.34
CA ALA A 467 -4.85 -2.58 -18.61
C ALA A 467 -4.81 -1.04 -18.63
N GLU A 468 -5.83 -0.39 -18.08
CA GLU A 468 -5.88 1.07 -17.97
C GLU A 468 -4.87 1.64 -16.98
N ILE A 469 -4.73 1.02 -15.79
CA ILE A 469 -3.70 1.40 -14.81
C ILE A 469 -2.31 1.26 -15.42
N VAL A 470 -2.04 0.14 -16.09
CA VAL A 470 -0.75 -0.12 -16.74
C VAL A 470 -0.49 0.87 -17.87
N ALA A 471 -1.47 1.16 -18.72
CA ALA A 471 -1.32 2.13 -19.81
C ALA A 471 -1.11 3.57 -19.30
N ALA A 472 -1.73 3.93 -18.18
CA ALA A 472 -1.50 5.23 -17.54
C ALA A 472 -0.12 5.30 -16.87
N GLN A 473 0.33 4.20 -16.27
CA GLN A 473 1.60 4.15 -15.55
C GLN A 473 2.81 3.92 -16.46
N TYR A 474 2.66 3.22 -17.59
CA TYR A 474 3.73 2.87 -18.52
C TYR A 474 3.27 3.13 -19.96
N PRO A 475 3.17 4.42 -20.37
CA PRO A 475 2.59 4.84 -21.64
C PRO A 475 3.45 4.51 -22.87
#